data_AF-A0AAE1ETM8-F1
#
_entry.id   AF-A0AAE1ETM8-F1
#
_cell.length_a   1.000
_cell.length_b   1.000
_cell.length_c   1.000
_cell.angle_alpha   90.00
_cell.angle_beta   90.00
_cell.angle_gamma   90.00
#
_symmetry.space_group_name_H-M   'P 1'
#
loop_
_entity.id
_entity.type
_entity.pdbx_description
1 polymer ?
#
loop_
_entity_poly.entity_id
_entity_poly.type
_entity_poly.pdbx_seq_one_letter_code
_entity_poly.pdbx_strand_id
1 'polypeptide(L)'
;MTWKRNLEKCVRRCVRDRMELVPLLRMVLNKLASKMKLHVRLRVWVALATAYVLFMGLVHLLQIPLRSNTLHSHYDMSAEGVMKRHRALVKKEADKYAKAELQKSTAKMEKSKQVELLTDIFKKADTNVNGQLELQELSSWISIKTKEHLTLALRENFFMFTAIDQNPRNGVVSWDEYHYYFLKQHGYDDEFIKDHMYNHKGMPREIKETIMRDKAAWSEAARDNPDQLTIDEFLAFRHPESSHVTILNIVEEIIARLDIDGDSKLTEEEFSDPDTNQVPEDMTPNEYKQERIQEFKTIDEDESGSLDRRELLRYIDPRNVHHAEKEALTLLATADSNQDGVLTLTEVLDQSHVFMASKMVDAARSFHDEF
;
A
#
# COMPACT_ATOMS: atom_id res chain seq x y z
N MET A 1 26.37 22.72 20.39
CA MET A 1 24.94 22.51 20.74
C MET A 1 24.09 23.80 20.82
N THR A 2 24.68 25.00 20.80
CA THR A 2 23.93 26.28 20.93
C THR A 2 23.39 26.85 19.61
N TRP A 3 23.96 26.50 18.46
CA TRP A 3 23.51 27.01 17.16
C TRP A 3 22.20 26.37 16.64
N LYS A 4 22.01 25.05 16.81
CA LYS A 4 20.77 24.36 16.41
C LYS A 4 19.53 24.86 17.16
N ARG A 5 19.63 25.14 18.48
CA ARG A 5 18.52 25.67 19.28
C ARG A 5 18.12 27.10 18.89
N ASN A 6 19.07 27.91 18.42
CA ASN A 6 18.78 29.27 17.94
C ASN A 6 18.12 29.26 16.56
N LEU A 7 18.49 28.31 15.68
CA LEU A 7 17.84 28.13 14.39
C LEU A 7 16.37 27.69 14.54
N GLU A 8 16.08 26.71 15.41
CA GLU A 8 14.70 26.26 15.65
C GLU A 8 13.82 27.34 16.26
N LYS A 9 14.35 28.18 17.16
CA LYS A 9 13.61 29.34 17.71
C LYS A 9 13.34 30.39 16.64
N CYS A 10 14.26 30.60 15.69
CA CYS A 10 14.07 31.53 14.58
C CYS A 10 13.03 31.01 13.58
N VAL A 11 13.06 29.71 13.26
CA VAL A 11 12.09 29.07 12.36
C VAL A 11 10.69 29.03 12.96
N ARG A 12 10.53 28.68 14.25
CA ARG A 12 9.22 28.71 14.92
C ARG A 12 8.62 30.13 15.04
N ARG A 13 9.48 31.16 15.16
CA ARG A 13 9.03 32.57 15.15
C ARG A 13 8.62 33.00 13.74
N CYS A 14 9.38 32.61 12.72
CA CYS A 14 9.11 32.93 11.32
C CYS A 14 7.86 32.20 10.75
N VAL A 15 7.55 30.99 11.22
CA VAL A 15 6.33 30.26 10.84
C VAL A 15 5.10 30.86 11.52
N ARG A 16 5.22 31.30 12.77
CA ARG A 16 4.12 31.98 13.49
C ARG A 16 3.79 33.35 12.88
N ASP A 17 4.81 34.11 12.47
CA ASP A 17 4.63 35.43 11.83
C ASP A 17 4.09 35.30 10.38
N ARG A 18 4.29 34.15 9.72
CA ARG A 18 3.76 33.90 8.35
C ARG A 18 2.24 33.70 8.32
N MET A 19 1.64 33.25 9.43
CA MET A 19 0.19 33.01 9.52
C MET A 19 -0.62 34.30 9.80
N GLU A 20 0.02 35.33 10.33
CA GLU A 20 -0.55 36.68 10.54
C GLU A 20 -0.36 37.61 9.33
N LEU A 21 0.61 37.33 8.45
CA LEU A 21 0.93 38.18 7.29
C LEU A 21 -0.10 38.11 6.16
N VAL A 22 -0.75 36.96 5.94
CA VAL A 22 -1.75 36.78 4.88
C VAL A 22 -3.00 37.65 5.09
N PRO A 23 -3.65 37.68 6.28
CA PRO A 23 -4.78 38.57 6.51
C PRO A 23 -4.37 40.04 6.49
N LEU A 24 -3.17 40.39 6.97
CA LEU A 24 -2.66 41.77 6.92
C LEU A 24 -2.38 42.24 5.47
N LEU A 25 -1.77 41.40 4.63
CA LEU A 25 -1.59 41.67 3.20
C LEU A 25 -2.93 41.83 2.49
N ARG A 26 -3.90 40.96 2.80
CA ARG A 26 -5.26 41.04 2.23
C ARG A 26 -5.98 42.32 2.66
N MET A 27 -5.78 42.76 3.90
CA MET A 27 -6.37 43.99 4.43
C MET A 27 -5.70 45.25 3.84
N VAL A 28 -4.38 45.26 3.68
CA VAL A 28 -3.61 46.34 3.03
C VAL A 28 -3.95 46.42 1.54
N LEU A 29 -4.03 45.30 0.83
CA LEU A 29 -4.45 45.23 -0.57
C LEU A 29 -5.89 45.71 -0.75
N ASN A 30 -6.81 45.35 0.15
CA ASN A 30 -8.19 45.85 0.11
C ASN A 30 -8.29 47.36 0.40
N LYS A 31 -7.50 47.87 1.35
CA LYS A 31 -7.43 49.32 1.63
C LYS A 31 -6.85 50.11 0.46
N LEU A 32 -5.75 49.64 -0.14
CA LEU A 32 -5.12 50.24 -1.32
C LEU A 32 -6.05 50.20 -2.52
N ALA A 33 -6.73 49.07 -2.73
CA ALA A 33 -7.73 48.96 -3.76
C ALA A 33 -8.83 50.01 -3.53
N SER A 34 -9.37 50.19 -2.31
CA SER A 34 -10.54 51.06 -2.06
C SER A 34 -10.32 52.54 -2.41
N LYS A 35 -9.06 53.01 -2.42
CA LYS A 35 -8.69 54.39 -2.76
C LYS A 35 -8.36 54.60 -4.23
N MET A 36 -8.27 53.52 -5.02
CA MET A 36 -7.92 53.60 -6.44
C MET A 36 -9.18 53.75 -7.29
N LYS A 37 -9.20 54.77 -8.16
CA LYS A 37 -10.26 54.96 -9.17
C LYS A 37 -10.44 53.66 -9.97
N LEU A 38 -11.69 53.29 -10.27
CA LEU A 38 -12.08 52.03 -10.90
C LEU A 38 -11.27 51.71 -12.17
N HIS A 39 -10.94 52.72 -12.98
CA HIS A 39 -10.11 52.56 -14.17
C HIS A 39 -8.66 52.13 -13.89
N VAL A 40 -8.08 52.50 -12.74
CA VAL A 40 -6.73 52.09 -12.37
C VAL A 40 -6.72 50.64 -11.89
N ARG A 41 -7.76 50.22 -11.14
CA ARG A 41 -7.94 48.82 -10.75
C ARG A 41 -8.07 47.93 -11.99
N LEU A 42 -8.93 48.33 -12.93
CA LEU A 42 -9.13 47.57 -14.16
C LEU A 42 -7.83 47.42 -14.96
N ARG A 43 -7.02 48.49 -15.07
CA ARG A 43 -5.71 48.43 -15.73
C ARG A 43 -4.72 47.50 -15.05
N VAL A 44 -4.68 47.46 -13.71
CA VAL A 44 -3.79 46.55 -12.96
C VAL A 44 -4.24 45.09 -13.12
N TRP A 45 -5.54 44.81 -13.05
CA TRP A 45 -6.07 43.46 -13.24
C TRP A 45 -5.87 42.97 -14.68
N VAL A 46 -6.05 43.85 -15.68
CA VAL A 46 -5.75 43.53 -17.09
C VAL A 46 -4.25 43.26 -17.25
N ALA A 47 -3.37 44.07 -16.66
CA ALA A 47 -1.93 43.86 -16.73
C ALA A 47 -1.50 42.51 -16.12
N LEU A 48 -2.04 42.16 -14.94
CA LEU A 48 -1.77 40.87 -14.30
C LEU A 48 -2.32 39.69 -15.10
N ALA A 49 -3.52 39.82 -15.68
CA ALA A 49 -4.10 38.79 -16.54
C ALA A 49 -3.26 38.61 -17.82
N THR A 50 -2.81 39.69 -18.45
CA THR A 50 -1.93 39.61 -19.63
C THR A 50 -0.57 39.02 -19.29
N ALA A 51 0.00 39.33 -18.11
CA ALA A 51 1.25 38.74 -17.66
C ALA A 51 1.10 37.24 -17.37
N TYR A 52 -0.03 36.81 -16.81
CA TYR A 52 -0.32 35.40 -16.59
C TYR A 52 -0.51 34.62 -17.89
N VAL A 53 -1.22 35.19 -18.87
CA VAL A 53 -1.38 34.57 -20.21
C VAL A 53 -0.04 34.49 -20.95
N LEU A 54 0.79 35.53 -20.86
CA LEU A 54 2.15 35.50 -21.40
C LEU A 54 3.01 34.46 -20.69
N PHE A 55 2.93 34.33 -19.36
CA PHE A 55 3.64 33.31 -18.60
C PHE A 55 3.20 31.89 -18.99
N MET A 56 1.89 31.64 -19.08
CA MET A 56 1.37 30.34 -19.54
C MET A 56 1.75 30.04 -21.00
N GLY A 57 1.72 31.05 -21.87
CA GLY A 57 2.20 30.94 -23.24
C GLY A 57 3.69 30.64 -23.32
N LEU A 58 4.51 31.24 -22.45
CA LEU A 58 5.96 31.02 -22.37
C LEU A 58 6.28 29.62 -21.80
N VAL A 59 5.51 29.13 -20.83
CA VAL A 59 5.60 27.75 -20.32
C VAL A 59 5.26 26.73 -21.42
N HIS A 60 4.24 27.00 -22.23
CA HIS A 60 3.89 26.16 -23.37
C HIS A 60 4.92 26.22 -24.52
N LEU A 61 5.49 27.40 -24.81
CA LEU A 61 6.49 27.60 -25.86
C LEU A 61 7.87 27.03 -25.50
N LEU A 62 8.24 27.07 -24.21
CA LEU A 62 9.55 26.58 -23.75
C LEU A 62 9.57 25.08 -23.46
N GLN A 63 8.45 24.35 -23.65
CA GLN A 63 8.31 22.93 -23.28
C GLN A 63 8.98 22.62 -21.94
N ILE A 64 8.85 23.51 -20.94
CA ILE A 64 9.37 23.22 -19.61
C ILE A 64 8.51 22.07 -19.11
N PRO A 65 9.04 20.85 -18.96
CA PRO A 65 8.23 19.77 -18.43
C PRO A 65 7.83 20.21 -17.03
N LEU A 66 6.53 20.43 -16.82
CA LEU A 66 5.97 20.29 -15.48
C LEU A 66 6.43 18.91 -15.06
N ARG A 67 7.32 18.85 -14.06
CA ARG A 67 7.98 17.64 -13.59
C ARG A 67 6.89 16.61 -13.29
N SER A 68 6.52 15.80 -14.28
CA SER A 68 5.89 14.52 -14.03
C SER A 68 6.93 13.79 -13.21
N ASN A 69 6.52 13.24 -12.07
CA ASN A 69 7.34 12.25 -11.40
C ASN A 69 7.50 11.10 -12.40
N THR A 70 8.51 11.16 -13.25
CA THR A 70 9.02 10.01 -13.97
C THR A 70 9.45 9.06 -12.87
N LEU A 71 8.58 8.11 -12.57
CA LEU A 71 8.88 6.99 -11.71
C LEU A 71 10.04 6.26 -12.39
N HIS A 72 11.24 6.44 -11.85
CA HIS A 72 12.39 5.70 -12.33
C HIS A 72 12.27 4.33 -11.67
N SER A 73 11.98 3.31 -12.48
CA SER A 73 11.98 1.92 -12.03
C SER A 73 13.30 1.63 -11.34
N HIS A 74 13.25 1.16 -10.09
CA HIS A 74 14.46 0.78 -9.37
C HIS A 74 15.12 -0.48 -9.97
N TYR A 75 14.38 -1.22 -10.80
CA TYR A 75 14.88 -2.31 -11.59
C TYR A 75 15.37 -1.82 -12.96
N ASP A 76 16.66 -2.00 -13.23
CA ASP A 76 17.24 -1.80 -14.56
C ASP A 76 16.77 -2.92 -15.51
N MET A 77 15.72 -2.62 -16.27
CA MET A 77 15.16 -3.51 -17.30
C MET A 77 16.11 -3.74 -18.48
N SER A 78 17.22 -2.98 -18.61
CA SER A 78 18.18 -3.13 -19.72
C SER A 78 19.09 -4.35 -19.58
N ALA A 79 19.16 -4.93 -18.38
CA ALA A 79 19.88 -6.17 -18.14
C ALA A 79 19.05 -7.37 -18.62
N GLU A 80 19.27 -7.80 -19.86
CA GLU A 80 18.66 -8.94 -20.56
C GLU A 80 18.57 -10.26 -19.73
N GLY A 81 19.36 -10.36 -18.65
CA GLY A 81 19.35 -11.48 -17.72
C GLY A 81 18.31 -11.42 -16.57
N VAL A 82 17.85 -10.24 -16.15
CA VAL A 82 16.99 -10.08 -14.96
C VAL A 82 15.61 -10.70 -15.20
N MET A 83 14.95 -10.31 -16.29
CA MET A 83 13.63 -10.85 -16.65
C MET A 83 13.66 -12.35 -16.92
N LYS A 84 14.74 -12.86 -17.53
CA LYS A 84 14.89 -14.30 -17.80
C LYS A 84 15.05 -15.11 -16.51
N ARG A 85 15.78 -14.58 -15.51
CA ARG A 85 15.93 -15.19 -14.19
C ARG A 85 14.62 -15.10 -13.39
N HIS A 86 14.01 -13.92 -13.33
CA HIS A 86 12.73 -13.69 -12.64
C HIS A 86 11.64 -14.63 -13.18
N ARG A 87 11.52 -14.73 -14.51
CA ARG A 87 10.61 -15.68 -15.17
C ARG A 87 10.91 -17.14 -14.82
N ALA A 88 12.17 -17.53 -14.67
CA ALA A 88 12.52 -18.91 -14.30
C ALA A 88 12.10 -19.26 -12.87
N LEU A 89 12.16 -18.29 -11.95
CA LEU A 89 11.68 -18.41 -10.56
C LEU A 89 10.14 -18.47 -10.56
N VAL A 90 9.52 -17.44 -11.11
CA VAL A 90 8.06 -17.26 -11.10
C VAL A 90 7.32 -18.39 -11.85
N LYS A 91 7.87 -18.91 -12.96
CA LYS A 91 7.25 -20.01 -13.72
C LYS A 91 7.12 -21.29 -12.90
N LYS A 92 8.09 -21.61 -12.03
CA LYS A 92 8.04 -22.81 -11.18
C LYS A 92 6.99 -22.67 -10.07
N GLU A 93 6.83 -21.47 -9.52
CA GLU A 93 5.77 -21.16 -8.55
C GLU A 93 4.39 -21.18 -9.21
N ALA A 94 4.22 -20.51 -10.34
CA ALA A 94 2.97 -20.50 -11.11
C ALA A 94 2.50 -21.92 -11.46
N ASP A 95 3.42 -22.81 -11.84
CA ASP A 95 3.12 -24.23 -12.11
C ASP A 95 2.68 -25.01 -10.86
N LYS A 96 3.10 -24.60 -9.65
CA LYS A 96 2.69 -25.18 -8.36
C LYS A 96 1.30 -24.69 -7.95
N TYR A 97 1.03 -23.39 -8.07
CA TYR A 97 -0.27 -22.77 -7.78
C TYR A 97 -1.36 -23.23 -8.77
N ALA A 98 -1.06 -23.29 -10.07
CA ALA A 98 -1.99 -23.81 -11.08
C ALA A 98 -2.43 -25.25 -10.79
N LYS A 99 -1.55 -26.09 -10.22
CA LYS A 99 -1.88 -27.46 -9.80
C LYS A 99 -2.73 -27.51 -8.55
N ALA A 100 -2.52 -26.60 -7.59
CA ALA A 100 -3.31 -26.50 -6.36
C ALA A 100 -4.72 -25.93 -6.63
N GLU A 101 -4.84 -24.95 -7.52
CA GLU A 101 -6.11 -24.32 -7.93
C GLU A 101 -7.02 -25.33 -8.66
N LEU A 102 -6.43 -26.21 -9.48
CA LEU A 102 -7.16 -27.30 -10.16
C LEU A 102 -7.81 -28.28 -9.17
N GLN A 103 -7.28 -28.40 -7.95
CA GLN A 103 -7.80 -29.29 -6.90
C GLN A 103 -8.88 -28.63 -6.03
N LYS A 104 -8.98 -27.29 -6.01
CA LYS A 104 -9.86 -26.52 -5.10
C LYS A 104 -11.13 -25.95 -5.73
N SER A 105 -11.46 -26.30 -6.98
CA SER A 105 -12.54 -25.62 -7.74
C SER A 105 -13.98 -25.84 -7.20
N THR A 106 -14.35 -25.06 -6.19
CA THR A 106 -15.75 -24.71 -5.85
C THR A 106 -15.82 -23.25 -5.38
N ALA A 107 -15.74 -22.32 -6.33
CA ALA A 107 -16.33 -20.97 -6.27
C ALA A 107 -16.10 -20.28 -7.63
N LYS A 108 -16.79 -20.79 -8.66
CA LYS A 108 -16.60 -20.31 -10.02
C LYS A 108 -17.37 -18.98 -10.17
N MET A 109 -16.68 -17.85 -10.04
CA MET A 109 -17.13 -16.66 -10.74
C MET A 109 -17.28 -17.04 -12.22
N GLU A 110 -18.42 -16.72 -12.81
CA GLU A 110 -18.72 -17.10 -14.19
C GLU A 110 -17.60 -16.56 -15.10
N LYS A 111 -16.98 -17.43 -15.90
CA LYS A 111 -15.79 -17.08 -16.71
C LYS A 111 -16.03 -15.83 -17.57
N SER A 112 -17.28 -15.59 -17.99
CA SER A 112 -17.72 -14.36 -18.67
C SER A 112 -17.50 -13.09 -17.83
N LYS A 113 -17.88 -13.10 -16.54
CA LYS A 113 -17.69 -11.98 -15.62
C LYS A 113 -16.22 -11.70 -15.33
N GLN A 114 -15.40 -12.76 -15.25
CA GLN A 114 -13.94 -12.62 -15.11
C GLN A 114 -13.34 -11.91 -16.33
N VAL A 115 -13.72 -12.33 -17.53
CA VAL A 115 -13.26 -11.71 -18.78
C VAL A 115 -13.69 -10.24 -18.86
N GLU A 116 -14.95 -9.93 -18.52
CA GLU A 116 -15.47 -8.56 -18.51
C GLU A 116 -14.70 -7.66 -17.52
N LEU A 117 -14.49 -8.15 -16.29
CA LEU A 117 -13.74 -7.44 -15.26
C LEU A 117 -12.28 -7.19 -15.66
N LEU A 118 -11.56 -8.21 -16.14
CA LEU A 118 -10.17 -8.05 -16.59
C LEU A 118 -10.09 -7.09 -17.78
N THR A 119 -11.05 -7.12 -18.69
CA THR A 119 -11.08 -6.22 -19.84
C THR A 119 -11.29 -4.76 -19.40
N ASP A 120 -12.16 -4.51 -18.42
CA ASP A 120 -12.38 -3.17 -17.85
C ASP A 120 -11.14 -2.67 -17.10
N ILE A 121 -10.52 -3.54 -16.30
CA ILE A 121 -9.29 -3.19 -15.56
C ILE A 121 -8.13 -2.93 -16.51
N PHE A 122 -7.95 -3.75 -17.55
CA PHE A 122 -6.93 -3.55 -18.58
C PHE A 122 -7.04 -2.17 -19.20
N LYS A 123 -8.25 -1.75 -19.60
CA LYS A 123 -8.49 -0.43 -20.19
C LYS A 123 -8.23 0.73 -19.23
N LYS A 124 -8.38 0.51 -17.92
CA LYS A 124 -8.12 1.53 -16.90
C LYS A 124 -6.62 1.61 -16.55
N ALA A 125 -5.92 0.49 -16.63
CA ALA A 125 -4.49 0.40 -16.41
C ALA A 125 -3.69 0.92 -17.62
N ASP A 126 -4.20 0.74 -18.85
CA ASP A 126 -3.63 1.27 -20.08
C ASP A 126 -3.86 2.79 -20.16
N THR A 127 -2.87 3.56 -19.71
CA THR A 127 -2.97 5.01 -19.58
C THR A 127 -2.74 5.74 -20.89
N ASN A 128 -1.89 5.17 -21.76
CA ASN A 128 -1.56 5.76 -23.05
C ASN A 128 -2.52 5.27 -24.18
N VAL A 129 -3.39 4.31 -23.88
CA VAL A 129 -4.42 3.74 -24.76
C VAL A 129 -3.82 3.11 -26.01
N ASN A 130 -2.63 2.49 -25.89
CA ASN A 130 -1.96 1.80 -26.98
C ASN A 130 -2.39 0.32 -27.12
N GLY A 131 -3.21 -0.19 -26.19
CA GLY A 131 -3.67 -1.58 -26.18
C GLY A 131 -2.65 -2.58 -25.63
N GLN A 132 -1.60 -2.10 -24.97
CA GLN A 132 -0.53 -2.87 -24.33
C GLN A 132 -0.30 -2.32 -22.92
N LEU A 133 -0.04 -3.19 -21.95
CA LEU A 133 0.35 -2.77 -20.60
C LEU A 133 1.86 -2.87 -20.45
N GLU A 134 2.50 -1.73 -20.32
CA GLU A 134 3.91 -1.63 -19.98
C GLU A 134 4.13 -1.81 -18.46
N LEU A 135 5.35 -2.17 -18.07
CA LEU A 135 5.71 -2.34 -16.65
C LEU A 135 5.36 -1.13 -15.79
N GLN A 136 5.60 0.08 -16.31
CA GLN A 136 5.33 1.33 -15.60
C GLN A 136 3.83 1.56 -15.39
N GLU A 137 3.01 1.23 -16.38
CA GLU A 137 1.55 1.37 -16.29
C GLU A 137 0.97 0.35 -15.31
N LEU A 138 1.43 -0.89 -15.40
CA LEU A 138 1.03 -1.96 -14.49
C LEU A 138 1.40 -1.66 -13.04
N SER A 139 2.66 -1.26 -12.79
CA SER A 139 3.13 -0.84 -11.46
C SER A 139 2.35 0.36 -10.92
N SER A 140 2.12 1.37 -11.76
CA SER A 140 1.35 2.57 -11.37
C SER A 140 -0.07 2.20 -10.98
N TRP A 141 -0.73 1.35 -11.77
CA TRP A 141 -2.08 0.87 -11.48
C TRP A 141 -2.15 0.09 -10.17
N ILE A 142 -1.23 -0.85 -9.94
CA ILE A 142 -1.14 -1.62 -8.70
C ILE A 142 -0.91 -0.68 -7.51
N SER A 143 0.01 0.28 -7.62
CA SER A 143 0.26 1.27 -6.57
C SER A 143 -0.99 2.09 -6.22
N ILE A 144 -1.76 2.51 -7.23
CA ILE A 144 -3.03 3.21 -7.03
C ILE A 144 -4.03 2.31 -6.32
N LYS A 145 -4.20 1.05 -6.76
CA LYS A 145 -5.14 0.12 -6.16
C LYS A 145 -4.81 -0.23 -4.72
N THR A 146 -3.53 -0.46 -4.42
CA THR A 146 -3.07 -0.65 -3.05
C THR A 146 -3.39 0.57 -2.19
N LYS A 147 -3.10 1.79 -2.65
CA LYS A 147 -3.42 3.02 -1.89
C LYS A 147 -4.91 3.22 -1.69
N GLU A 148 -5.73 2.93 -2.70
CA GLU A 148 -7.18 2.95 -2.61
C GLU A 148 -7.67 1.96 -1.55
N HIS A 149 -7.20 0.70 -1.58
CA HIS A 149 -7.53 -0.33 -0.58
C HIS A 149 -7.20 0.13 0.84
N LEU A 150 -5.98 0.60 1.08
CA LEU A 150 -5.56 1.06 2.41
C LEU A 150 -6.38 2.27 2.89
N THR A 151 -6.77 3.16 1.98
CA THR A 151 -7.61 4.33 2.33
C THR A 151 -9.04 3.90 2.65
N LEU A 152 -9.57 2.93 1.90
CA LEU A 152 -10.90 2.36 2.14
C LEU A 152 -10.93 1.60 3.47
N ALA A 153 -9.90 0.80 3.77
CA ALA A 153 -9.73 0.09 5.03
C ALA A 153 -9.83 1.04 6.24
N LEU A 154 -9.12 2.17 6.21
CA LEU A 154 -9.21 3.18 7.28
C LEU A 154 -10.63 3.75 7.44
N ARG A 155 -11.30 4.05 6.33
CA ARG A 155 -12.64 4.62 6.33
C ARG A 155 -13.68 3.61 6.82
N GLU A 156 -13.63 2.40 6.31
CA GLU A 156 -14.53 1.30 6.67
C GLU A 156 -14.33 0.91 8.12
N ASN A 157 -13.08 0.86 8.60
CA ASN A 157 -12.77 0.64 10.00
C ASN A 157 -13.54 1.60 10.92
N PHE A 158 -13.54 2.89 10.62
CA PHE A 158 -14.28 3.88 11.42
C PHE A 158 -15.79 3.61 11.45
N PHE A 159 -16.39 3.30 10.28
CA PHE A 159 -17.82 3.01 10.19
C PHE A 159 -18.18 1.72 10.93
N MET A 160 -17.38 0.67 10.76
CA MET A 160 -17.58 -0.62 11.40
C MET A 160 -17.41 -0.52 12.92
N PHE A 161 -16.35 0.14 13.38
CA PHE A 161 -16.10 0.41 14.80
C PHE A 161 -17.31 1.11 15.44
N THR A 162 -17.81 2.17 14.81
CA THR A 162 -18.97 2.93 15.31
C THR A 162 -20.27 2.12 15.27
N ALA A 163 -20.40 1.20 14.32
CA ALA A 163 -21.57 0.34 14.22
C ALA A 163 -21.58 -0.75 15.28
N ILE A 164 -20.41 -1.20 15.76
CA ILE A 164 -20.25 -2.27 16.74
C ILE A 164 -20.28 -1.74 18.18
N ASP A 165 -19.63 -0.61 18.44
CA ASP A 165 -19.59 0.08 19.75
C ASP A 165 -20.97 0.68 20.08
N GLN A 166 -21.83 -0.14 20.71
CA GLN A 166 -23.20 0.25 21.05
C GLN A 166 -23.55 -0.01 22.51
N ASN A 167 -22.93 -0.98 23.19
CA ASN A 167 -23.43 -1.54 24.44
C ASN A 167 -22.31 -1.76 25.49
N PRO A 168 -21.87 -0.73 26.22
CA PRO A 168 -22.23 0.68 26.08
C PRO A 168 -21.35 1.37 25.03
N ARG A 169 -21.89 2.38 24.35
CA ARG A 169 -21.10 3.23 23.44
C ARG A 169 -20.02 4.02 24.20
N ASN A 170 -18.84 3.44 24.35
CA ASN A 170 -17.78 3.90 25.24
C ASN A 170 -16.48 4.21 24.48
N GLY A 171 -16.45 4.05 23.16
CA GLY A 171 -15.29 4.35 22.33
C GLY A 171 -14.24 3.23 22.31
N VAL A 172 -14.59 2.04 22.77
CA VAL A 172 -13.81 0.79 22.59
C VAL A 172 -14.77 -0.30 22.13
N VAL A 173 -14.26 -1.29 21.39
CA VAL A 173 -15.07 -2.44 20.99
C VAL A 173 -14.67 -3.63 21.85
N SER A 174 -15.62 -4.19 22.58
CA SER A 174 -15.40 -5.42 23.34
C SER A 174 -15.53 -6.67 22.44
N TRP A 175 -14.88 -7.77 22.85
CA TRP A 175 -15.03 -9.05 22.14
C TRP A 175 -16.50 -9.47 22.03
N ASP A 176 -17.28 -9.23 23.08
CA ASP A 176 -18.69 -9.62 23.13
C ASP A 176 -19.54 -8.84 22.11
N GLU A 177 -19.28 -7.53 21.92
CA GLU A 177 -19.93 -6.71 20.89
C GLU A 177 -19.54 -7.13 19.48
N TYR A 178 -18.25 -7.37 19.24
CA TYR A 178 -17.76 -7.87 17.95
C TYR A 178 -18.38 -9.24 17.63
N HIS A 179 -18.39 -10.16 18.60
CA HIS A 179 -18.92 -11.50 18.42
C HIS A 179 -20.43 -11.49 18.14
N TYR A 180 -21.19 -10.65 18.85
CA TYR A 180 -22.61 -10.43 18.58
C TYR A 180 -22.83 -9.89 17.16
N TYR A 181 -22.08 -8.86 16.75
CA TYR A 181 -22.15 -8.30 15.40
C TYR A 181 -21.81 -9.36 14.34
N PHE A 182 -20.75 -10.13 14.53
CA PHE A 182 -20.31 -11.19 13.63
C PHE A 182 -21.40 -12.24 13.40
N LEU A 183 -22.03 -12.72 14.47
CA LEU A 183 -23.10 -13.72 14.35
C LEU A 183 -24.34 -13.13 13.67
N LYS A 184 -24.67 -11.86 13.94
CA LYS A 184 -25.78 -11.19 13.27
C LYS A 184 -25.56 -11.04 11.76
N GLN A 185 -24.33 -10.74 11.32
CA GLN A 185 -23.96 -10.70 9.90
C GLN A 185 -24.08 -12.07 9.22
N HIS A 186 -23.88 -13.16 9.96
CA HIS A 186 -24.05 -14.53 9.47
C HIS A 186 -25.50 -15.03 9.54
N GLY A 187 -26.46 -14.17 9.87
CA GLY A 187 -27.90 -14.46 9.82
C GLY A 187 -28.47 -15.19 11.03
N TYR A 188 -27.77 -15.19 12.18
CA TYR A 188 -28.29 -15.75 13.41
C TYR A 188 -29.23 -14.76 14.14
N ASP A 189 -30.30 -15.28 14.73
CA ASP A 189 -31.27 -14.50 15.49
C ASP A 189 -30.74 -14.06 16.86
N ASP A 190 -31.25 -12.94 17.37
CA ASP A 190 -30.81 -12.34 18.65
C ASP A 190 -30.95 -13.31 19.85
N GLU A 191 -31.93 -14.21 19.84
CA GLU A 191 -32.11 -15.22 20.89
C GLU A 191 -31.02 -16.31 20.83
N PHE A 192 -30.69 -16.77 19.61
CA PHE A 192 -29.65 -17.76 19.41
C PHE A 192 -28.29 -17.21 19.85
N ILE A 193 -27.99 -15.96 19.49
CA ILE A 193 -26.72 -15.32 19.83
C ILE A 193 -26.51 -15.23 21.34
N LYS A 194 -27.55 -14.85 22.10
CA LYS A 194 -27.47 -14.75 23.56
C LYS A 194 -27.13 -16.10 24.23
N ASP A 195 -27.65 -17.20 23.71
CA ASP A 195 -27.36 -18.56 24.21
C ASP A 195 -25.97 -19.07 23.78
N HIS A 196 -25.45 -18.59 22.64
CA HIS A 196 -24.22 -19.08 22.02
C HIS A 196 -23.01 -18.14 22.13
N MET A 197 -23.09 -17.07 22.93
CA MET A 197 -21.99 -16.12 23.17
C MET A 197 -20.67 -16.80 23.59
N TYR A 198 -20.75 -17.84 24.42
CA TYR A 198 -19.58 -18.55 24.94
C TYR A 198 -19.51 -20.03 24.55
N ASN A 199 -20.53 -20.53 23.83
CA ASN A 199 -20.65 -21.93 23.47
C ASN A 199 -21.14 -22.05 22.04
N HIS A 200 -20.23 -22.35 21.12
CA HIS A 200 -20.53 -22.39 19.69
C HIS A 200 -21.17 -23.71 19.22
N LYS A 201 -21.80 -24.49 20.11
CA LYS A 201 -22.48 -25.74 19.72
C LYS A 201 -23.57 -25.46 18.68
N GLY A 202 -23.86 -26.45 17.83
CA GLY A 202 -24.86 -26.30 16.77
C GLY A 202 -24.43 -25.48 15.54
N MET A 203 -23.38 -24.65 15.62
CA MET A 203 -22.90 -23.89 14.45
C MET A 203 -22.07 -24.75 13.48
N PRO A 204 -22.05 -24.41 12.17
CA PRO A 204 -21.16 -25.03 11.19
C PRO A 204 -19.69 -24.94 11.59
N ARG A 205 -18.89 -25.90 11.13
CA ARG A 205 -17.45 -25.96 11.43
C ARG A 205 -16.71 -24.72 10.92
N GLU A 206 -17.01 -24.25 9.71
CA GLU A 206 -16.38 -23.09 9.08
C GLU A 206 -16.55 -21.80 9.92
N ILE A 207 -17.76 -21.60 10.47
CA ILE A 207 -18.06 -20.45 11.34
C ILE A 207 -17.25 -20.54 12.63
N LYS A 208 -17.16 -21.72 13.25
CA LYS A 208 -16.34 -21.94 14.45
C LYS A 208 -14.86 -21.67 14.20
N GLU A 209 -14.33 -22.17 13.09
CA GLU A 209 -12.93 -21.93 12.72
C GLU A 209 -12.65 -20.45 12.49
N THR A 210 -13.59 -19.73 11.86
CA THR A 210 -13.50 -18.28 11.68
C THR A 210 -13.50 -17.54 13.02
N ILE A 211 -14.42 -17.89 13.94
CA ILE A 211 -14.46 -17.28 15.28
C ILE A 211 -13.15 -17.53 16.04
N MET A 212 -12.58 -18.74 15.94
CA MET A 212 -11.32 -19.07 16.62
C MET A 212 -10.14 -18.29 16.01
N ARG A 213 -10.09 -18.13 14.69
CA ARG A 213 -9.08 -17.31 14.01
C ARG A 213 -9.21 -15.85 14.43
N ASP A 214 -10.41 -15.30 14.39
CA ASP A 214 -10.69 -13.92 14.81
C ASP A 214 -10.30 -13.71 16.28
N LYS A 215 -10.53 -14.70 17.15
CA LYS A 215 -10.16 -14.60 18.57
C LYS A 215 -8.64 -14.58 18.77
N ALA A 216 -7.90 -15.34 17.97
CA ALA A 216 -6.44 -15.31 18.00
C ALA A 216 -5.90 -13.96 17.50
N ALA A 217 -6.39 -13.48 16.35
CA ALA A 217 -6.00 -12.18 15.80
C ALA A 217 -6.39 -11.02 16.73
N TRP A 218 -7.52 -11.11 17.42
CA TRP A 218 -7.94 -10.14 18.44
C TRP A 218 -6.93 -10.06 19.59
N SER A 219 -6.52 -11.22 20.10
CA SER A 219 -5.52 -11.32 21.17
C SER A 219 -4.17 -10.73 20.76
N GLU A 220 -3.82 -10.77 19.48
CA GLU A 220 -2.58 -10.22 18.95
C GLU A 220 -2.65 -8.70 18.77
N ALA A 221 -3.81 -8.20 18.32
CA ALA A 221 -4.05 -6.77 18.15
C ALA A 221 -4.23 -6.02 19.48
N ALA A 222 -4.80 -6.68 20.49
CA ALA A 222 -5.02 -6.11 21.82
C ALA A 222 -3.71 -5.95 22.60
N ARG A 223 -3.21 -4.72 22.73
CA ARG A 223 -1.96 -4.45 23.46
C ARG A 223 -2.19 -4.08 24.91
N ASP A 224 -3.18 -3.24 25.16
CA ASP A 224 -3.44 -2.70 26.50
C ASP A 224 -4.39 -3.59 27.31
N ASN A 225 -5.48 -4.05 26.69
CA ASN A 225 -6.49 -4.88 27.33
C ASN A 225 -6.98 -5.99 26.39
N PRO A 226 -6.80 -7.28 26.72
CA PRO A 226 -7.21 -8.38 25.85
C PRO A 226 -8.73 -8.43 25.57
N ASP A 227 -9.55 -7.83 26.43
CA ASP A 227 -11.01 -7.91 26.31
C ASP A 227 -11.61 -6.81 25.41
N GLN A 228 -10.82 -5.79 25.04
CA GLN A 228 -11.31 -4.59 24.34
C GLN A 228 -10.28 -4.04 23.35
N LEU A 229 -10.73 -3.60 22.18
CA LEU A 229 -9.88 -2.92 21.19
C LEU A 229 -10.25 -1.44 21.06
N THR A 230 -9.23 -0.59 21.06
CA THR A 230 -9.35 0.80 20.61
C THR A 230 -9.52 0.86 19.09
N ILE A 231 -9.86 2.02 18.52
CA ILE A 231 -10.06 2.17 17.07
C ILE A 231 -8.82 1.79 16.24
N ASP A 232 -7.62 2.08 16.76
CA ASP A 232 -6.36 1.78 16.09
C ASP A 232 -6.00 0.29 16.22
N GLU A 233 -6.30 -0.34 17.36
CA GLU A 233 -6.10 -1.79 17.52
C GLU A 233 -7.16 -2.58 16.72
N PHE A 234 -8.38 -2.07 16.61
CA PHE A 234 -9.41 -2.65 15.75
C PHE A 234 -9.02 -2.58 14.27
N LEU A 235 -8.33 -1.51 13.86
CA LEU A 235 -7.71 -1.44 12.53
C LEU A 235 -6.63 -2.51 12.37
N ALA A 236 -5.74 -2.68 13.35
CA ALA A 236 -4.70 -3.73 13.31
C ALA A 236 -5.30 -5.14 13.22
N PHE A 237 -6.42 -5.37 13.90
CA PHE A 237 -7.17 -6.63 13.87
C PHE A 237 -7.79 -6.93 12.49
N ARG A 238 -8.39 -5.92 11.84
CA ARG A 238 -9.12 -6.09 10.57
C ARG A 238 -8.26 -5.92 9.32
N HIS A 239 -7.29 -5.02 9.41
CA HIS A 239 -6.44 -4.53 8.33
C HIS A 239 -5.01 -4.32 8.84
N PRO A 240 -4.29 -5.41 9.19
CA PRO A 240 -2.92 -5.32 9.70
C PRO A 240 -2.00 -4.54 8.74
N GLU A 241 -2.23 -4.65 7.43
CA GLU A 241 -1.50 -3.95 6.36
C GLU A 241 -1.68 -2.42 6.40
N SER A 242 -2.74 -1.93 7.04
CA SER A 242 -3.04 -0.50 7.18
C SER A 242 -2.60 0.08 8.53
N SER A 243 -2.24 -0.78 9.49
CA SER A 243 -1.86 -0.38 10.84
C SER A 243 -0.39 -0.02 10.92
N HIS A 244 -0.10 1.23 11.32
CA HIS A 244 1.27 1.68 11.51
C HIS A 244 1.99 0.92 12.63
N VAL A 245 1.25 0.53 13.68
CA VAL A 245 1.79 -0.26 14.79
C VAL A 245 2.21 -1.65 14.30
N THR A 246 1.37 -2.29 13.49
CA THR A 246 1.67 -3.63 12.98
C THR A 246 2.90 -3.58 12.08
N ILE A 247 2.99 -2.59 11.19
CA ILE A 247 4.17 -2.36 10.34
C ILE A 247 5.43 -2.13 11.21
N LEU A 248 5.34 -1.35 12.29
CA LEU A 248 6.45 -1.15 13.21
C LEU A 248 6.88 -2.46 13.89
N ASN A 249 5.92 -3.27 14.34
CA ASN A 249 6.22 -4.56 14.97
C ASN A 249 6.95 -5.51 14.00
N ILE A 250 6.55 -5.54 12.73
CA ILE A 250 7.24 -6.31 11.67
C ILE A 250 8.68 -5.82 11.51
N VAL A 251 8.91 -4.50 11.52
CA VAL A 251 10.27 -3.95 11.44
C VAL A 251 11.11 -4.37 12.65
N GLU A 252 10.57 -4.28 13.86
CA GLU A 252 11.30 -4.71 15.07
C GLU A 252 11.55 -6.23 15.08
N GLU A 253 10.65 -7.05 14.54
CA GLU A 253 10.87 -8.49 14.37
C GLU A 253 12.00 -8.78 13.37
N ILE A 254 12.02 -8.07 12.24
CA ILE A 254 13.09 -8.18 11.24
C ILE A 254 14.44 -7.82 11.86
N ILE A 255 14.51 -6.70 12.60
CA ILE A 255 15.74 -6.30 13.29
C ILE A 255 16.12 -7.35 14.33
N ALA A 256 15.20 -7.75 15.22
CA ALA A 256 15.49 -8.72 16.28
C ALA A 256 15.97 -10.08 15.75
N ARG A 257 15.58 -10.46 14.53
CA ARG A 257 15.98 -11.70 13.88
C ARG A 257 17.32 -11.59 13.14
N LEU A 258 17.60 -10.46 12.52
CA LEU A 258 18.74 -10.28 11.61
C LEU A 258 19.93 -9.53 12.24
N ASP A 259 19.70 -8.69 13.24
CA ASP A 259 20.73 -7.90 13.93
C ASP A 259 21.52 -8.83 14.87
N ILE A 260 22.74 -9.20 14.44
CA ILE A 260 23.59 -10.15 15.18
C ILE A 260 24.43 -9.40 16.22
N ASP A 261 24.86 -8.18 15.91
CA ASP A 261 25.75 -7.40 16.78
C ASP A 261 25.01 -6.52 17.81
N GLY A 262 23.70 -6.33 17.64
CA GLY A 262 22.80 -5.64 18.55
C GLY A 262 22.84 -4.12 18.44
N ASP A 263 23.34 -3.56 17.33
CA ASP A 263 23.44 -2.11 17.14
C ASP A 263 22.12 -1.44 16.66
N SER A 264 21.06 -2.24 16.48
CA SER A 264 19.73 -1.85 15.97
C SER A 264 19.73 -1.32 14.54
N LYS A 265 20.71 -1.70 13.74
CA LYS A 265 20.78 -1.49 12.30
C LYS A 265 21.08 -2.83 11.64
N LEU A 266 20.89 -2.89 10.32
CA LEU A 266 21.19 -4.08 9.55
C LEU A 266 22.26 -3.76 8.52
N THR A 267 23.42 -4.39 8.64
CA THR A 267 24.46 -4.32 7.61
C THR A 267 24.06 -5.13 6.37
N GLU A 268 24.73 -4.89 5.23
CA GLU A 268 24.51 -5.68 4.00
C GLU A 268 24.70 -7.19 4.26
N GLU A 269 25.70 -7.54 5.08
CA GLU A 269 26.00 -8.92 5.42
C GLU A 269 24.86 -9.58 6.19
N GLU A 270 24.35 -8.92 7.24
CA GLU A 270 23.22 -9.42 8.05
C GLU A 270 21.92 -9.49 7.25
N PHE A 271 21.66 -8.50 6.39
CA PHE A 271 20.44 -8.45 5.59
C PHE A 271 20.39 -9.53 4.49
N SER A 272 21.56 -9.92 3.97
CA SER A 272 21.70 -10.85 2.84
C SER A 272 22.13 -12.26 3.24
N ASP A 273 22.32 -12.53 4.53
CA ASP A 273 22.78 -13.82 5.03
C ASP A 273 21.73 -14.93 4.80
N PRO A 274 22.05 -15.98 4.03
CA PRO A 274 21.16 -17.11 3.80
C PRO A 274 21.01 -18.03 5.03
N ASP A 275 21.86 -17.93 6.05
CA ASP A 275 21.75 -18.78 7.25
C ASP A 275 20.69 -18.25 8.24
N THR A 276 20.54 -16.92 8.33
CA THR A 276 19.53 -16.24 9.16
C THR A 276 18.18 -16.06 8.46
N ASN A 277 18.15 -16.19 7.13
CA ASN A 277 16.93 -16.08 6.33
C ASN A 277 16.51 -17.44 5.78
N GLN A 278 15.20 -17.66 5.65
CA GLN A 278 14.71 -18.86 4.97
C GLN A 278 14.92 -18.71 3.47
N VAL A 279 15.94 -19.39 2.93
CA VAL A 279 16.19 -19.44 1.50
C VAL A 279 15.06 -20.24 0.83
N PRO A 280 14.36 -19.68 -0.17
CA PRO A 280 13.37 -20.41 -0.94
C PRO A 280 13.95 -21.72 -1.51
N GLU A 281 13.19 -22.82 -1.46
CA GLU A 281 13.66 -24.15 -1.90
C GLU A 281 14.15 -24.18 -3.37
N ASP A 282 13.70 -23.22 -4.17
CA ASP A 282 13.97 -23.09 -5.60
C ASP A 282 15.16 -22.19 -5.94
N MET A 283 15.82 -21.61 -4.93
CA MET A 283 16.94 -20.68 -5.09
C MET A 283 18.21 -21.19 -4.42
N THR A 284 19.37 -20.99 -5.05
CA THR A 284 20.64 -21.29 -4.38
C THR A 284 20.96 -20.22 -3.32
N PRO A 285 21.67 -20.55 -2.22
CA PRO A 285 22.06 -19.57 -1.22
C PRO A 285 22.81 -18.36 -1.79
N ASN A 286 23.60 -18.58 -2.86
CA ASN A 286 24.35 -17.51 -3.51
C ASN A 286 23.46 -16.62 -4.39
N GLU A 287 22.48 -17.18 -5.09
CA GLU A 287 21.48 -16.38 -5.85
C GLU A 287 20.65 -15.53 -4.89
N TYR A 288 20.18 -16.14 -3.78
CA TYR A 288 19.45 -15.44 -2.73
C TYR A 288 20.25 -14.27 -2.16
N LYS A 289 21.51 -14.53 -1.78
CA LYS A 289 22.39 -13.49 -1.28
C LYS A 289 22.56 -12.34 -2.29
N GLN A 290 22.74 -12.66 -3.57
CA GLN A 290 22.89 -11.63 -4.61
C GLN A 290 21.63 -10.77 -4.79
N GLU A 291 20.45 -11.37 -4.78
CA GLU A 291 19.18 -10.64 -4.87
C GLU A 291 19.00 -9.72 -3.66
N ARG A 292 19.25 -10.23 -2.46
CA ARG A 292 19.16 -9.47 -1.21
C ARG A 292 20.14 -8.30 -1.14
N ILE A 293 21.34 -8.44 -1.71
CA ILE A 293 22.31 -7.34 -1.84
C ILE A 293 21.78 -6.25 -2.80
N GLN A 294 21.08 -6.62 -3.88
CA GLN A 294 20.47 -5.62 -4.75
C GLN A 294 19.32 -4.90 -4.02
N GLU A 295 18.47 -5.64 -3.31
CA GLU A 295 17.41 -5.04 -2.50
C GLU A 295 17.99 -4.10 -1.43
N PHE A 296 19.05 -4.50 -0.73
CA PHE A 296 19.75 -3.66 0.25
C PHE A 296 20.10 -2.29 -0.33
N LYS A 297 20.71 -2.25 -1.52
CA LYS A 297 21.11 -1.01 -2.19
C LYS A 297 19.93 -0.13 -2.58
N THR A 298 18.76 -0.72 -2.81
CA THR A 298 17.54 0.07 -3.10
C THR A 298 16.92 0.66 -1.84
N ILE A 299 17.19 0.07 -0.67
CA ILE A 299 16.63 0.48 0.63
C ILE A 299 17.56 1.48 1.35
N ASP A 300 18.87 1.30 1.23
CA ASP A 300 19.92 2.19 1.75
C ASP A 300 19.98 3.50 0.95
N GLU A 301 18.93 4.31 1.07
CA GLU A 301 18.77 5.58 0.32
C GLU A 301 19.87 6.60 0.66
N ASP A 302 20.42 6.55 1.88
CA ASP A 302 21.50 7.44 2.30
C ASP A 302 22.91 6.87 2.10
N GLU A 303 23.02 5.69 1.50
CA GLU A 303 24.26 4.96 1.20
C GLU A 303 25.17 4.84 2.43
N SER A 304 24.59 4.69 3.62
CA SER A 304 25.34 4.59 4.87
C SER A 304 26.00 3.23 5.06
N GLY A 305 25.61 2.22 4.28
CA GLY A 305 26.08 0.84 4.42
C GLY A 305 25.38 0.07 5.54
N SER A 306 24.31 0.63 6.12
CA SER A 306 23.51 0.00 7.17
C SER A 306 22.06 0.49 7.10
N LEU A 307 21.08 -0.41 7.14
CA LEU A 307 19.67 -0.02 7.13
C LEU A 307 19.21 0.41 8.52
N ASP A 308 18.72 1.65 8.62
CA ASP A 308 18.08 2.14 9.84
C ASP A 308 16.59 1.74 9.92
N ARG A 309 16.00 1.83 11.12
CA ARG A 309 14.56 1.56 11.34
C ARG A 309 13.64 2.30 10.38
N ARG A 310 14.01 3.53 9.99
CA ARG A 310 13.17 4.42 9.19
C ARG A 310 13.25 4.03 7.71
N GLU A 311 14.37 3.53 7.23
CA GLU A 311 14.53 2.91 5.91
C GLU A 311 13.77 1.60 5.83
N LEU A 312 13.94 0.72 6.82
CA LEU A 312 13.16 -0.53 6.92
C LEU A 312 11.66 -0.26 6.96
N LEU A 313 11.21 0.76 7.70
CA LEU A 313 9.79 1.13 7.74
C LEU A 313 9.28 1.63 6.38
N ARG A 314 10.08 2.40 5.63
CA ARG A 314 9.71 2.79 4.26
C ARG A 314 9.66 1.59 3.34
N TYR A 315 10.59 0.66 3.49
CA TYR A 315 10.65 -0.56 2.69
C TYR A 315 9.45 -1.46 2.96
N ILE A 316 9.06 -1.69 4.21
CA ILE A 316 7.95 -2.58 4.56
C ILE A 316 6.57 -1.97 4.30
N ASP A 317 6.43 -0.63 4.28
CA ASP A 317 5.14 0.02 4.01
C ASP A 317 4.56 -0.44 2.65
N PRO A 318 3.36 -1.07 2.61
CA PRO A 318 2.74 -1.54 1.36
C PRO A 318 2.48 -0.43 0.33
N ARG A 319 2.51 0.84 0.75
CA ARG A 319 2.38 2.02 -0.14
C ARG A 319 3.63 2.30 -0.94
N ASN A 320 4.77 1.70 -0.58
CA ASN A 320 6.03 1.86 -1.29
C ASN A 320 5.86 1.36 -2.73
N VAL A 321 6.36 2.14 -3.68
CA VAL A 321 6.22 1.84 -5.10
C VAL A 321 7.02 0.62 -5.51
N HIS A 322 8.12 0.32 -4.82
CA HIS A 322 8.91 -0.88 -5.06
C HIS A 322 8.07 -2.17 -5.00
N HIS A 323 7.11 -2.28 -4.06
CA HIS A 323 6.22 -3.44 -3.97
C HIS A 323 5.33 -3.58 -5.21
N ALA A 324 4.81 -2.45 -5.70
CA ALA A 324 4.01 -2.43 -6.91
C ALA A 324 4.83 -2.77 -8.15
N GLU A 325 6.10 -2.33 -8.21
CA GLU A 325 7.04 -2.69 -9.27
C GLU A 325 7.38 -4.18 -9.24
N LYS A 326 7.70 -4.73 -8.07
CA LYS A 326 8.02 -6.16 -7.90
C LYS A 326 6.84 -7.04 -8.28
N GLU A 327 5.62 -6.68 -7.86
CA GLU A 327 4.40 -7.37 -8.27
C GLU A 327 4.16 -7.27 -9.79
N ALA A 328 4.32 -6.08 -10.38
CA ALA A 328 4.18 -5.89 -11.81
C ALA A 328 5.20 -6.71 -12.62
N LEU A 329 6.46 -6.79 -12.15
CA LEU A 329 7.50 -7.63 -12.73
C LEU A 329 7.13 -9.11 -12.69
N THR A 330 6.59 -9.58 -11.56
CA THR A 330 6.12 -10.96 -11.41
C THR A 330 4.97 -11.27 -12.36
N LEU A 331 3.98 -10.38 -12.46
CA LEU A 331 2.86 -10.52 -13.40
C LEU A 331 3.33 -10.54 -14.85
N LEU A 332 4.23 -9.62 -15.22
CA LEU A 332 4.80 -9.56 -16.56
C LEU A 332 5.59 -10.82 -16.87
N ALA A 333 6.47 -11.26 -15.96
CA ALA A 333 7.24 -12.48 -16.14
C ALA A 333 6.36 -13.74 -16.30
N THR A 334 5.20 -13.76 -15.66
CA THR A 334 4.23 -14.87 -15.73
C THR A 334 3.41 -14.86 -17.02
N ALA A 335 2.93 -13.70 -17.45
CA ALA A 335 1.93 -13.58 -18.50
C ALA A 335 2.48 -13.25 -19.89
N ASP A 336 3.61 -12.56 -19.98
CA ASP A 336 4.29 -12.19 -21.22
C ASP A 336 4.81 -13.45 -21.92
N SER A 337 4.01 -13.95 -22.87
CA SER A 337 4.22 -15.24 -23.53
C SER A 337 5.10 -15.10 -24.76
N ASN A 338 4.98 -13.98 -25.46
CA ASN A 338 5.77 -13.65 -26.65
C ASN A 338 7.14 -13.00 -26.31
N GLN A 339 7.35 -12.63 -25.04
CA GLN A 339 8.58 -12.08 -24.50
C GLN A 339 8.95 -10.70 -25.06
N ASP A 340 7.94 -9.91 -25.43
CA ASP A 340 8.14 -8.56 -25.97
C ASP A 340 8.25 -7.48 -24.87
N GLY A 341 8.10 -7.86 -23.60
CA GLY A 341 8.23 -6.97 -22.46
C GLY A 341 7.00 -6.10 -22.19
N VAL A 342 5.87 -6.38 -22.85
CA VAL A 342 4.58 -5.74 -22.60
C VAL A 342 3.49 -6.80 -22.50
N LEU A 343 2.32 -6.46 -21.95
CA LEU A 343 1.20 -7.39 -21.84
C LEU A 343 0.04 -6.97 -22.72
N THR A 344 -0.37 -7.85 -23.62
CA THR A 344 -1.60 -7.69 -24.40
C THR A 344 -2.83 -8.16 -23.63
N LEU A 345 -4.02 -7.67 -24.00
CA LEU A 345 -5.27 -8.13 -23.38
C LEU A 345 -5.43 -9.67 -23.50
N THR A 346 -5.00 -10.25 -24.61
CA THR A 346 -5.02 -11.70 -24.82
C THR A 346 -4.18 -12.45 -23.79
N GLU A 347 -2.97 -11.98 -23.49
CA GLU A 347 -2.09 -12.60 -22.50
C GLU A 347 -2.65 -12.48 -21.08
N VAL A 348 -3.23 -11.33 -20.75
CA VAL A 348 -3.90 -11.10 -19.45
C VAL A 348 -5.10 -12.04 -19.29
N LEU A 349 -5.89 -12.24 -20.34
CA LEU A 349 -7.04 -13.16 -20.31
C LEU A 349 -6.64 -14.63 -20.28
N ASP A 350 -5.54 -15.01 -20.93
CA ASP A 350 -5.01 -16.37 -20.90
C ASP A 350 -4.51 -16.74 -19.50
N GLN A 351 -3.90 -15.78 -18.79
CA GLN A 351 -3.47 -15.93 -17.40
C GLN A 351 -4.49 -15.36 -16.38
N SER A 352 -5.79 -15.45 -16.67
CA SER A 352 -6.84 -14.80 -15.87
C SER A 352 -6.80 -15.12 -14.37
N HIS A 353 -6.38 -16.33 -14.01
CA HIS A 353 -6.31 -16.78 -12.61
C HIS A 353 -5.24 -16.03 -11.81
N VAL A 354 -4.09 -15.75 -12.42
CA VAL A 354 -2.98 -14.99 -11.79
C VAL A 354 -3.43 -13.57 -11.52
N PHE A 355 -4.03 -12.91 -12.52
CA PHE A 355 -4.50 -11.54 -12.38
C PHE A 355 -5.66 -11.40 -11.39
N MET A 356 -6.56 -12.39 -11.32
CA MET A 356 -7.67 -12.39 -10.36
C MET A 356 -7.21 -12.53 -8.91
N ALA A 357 -6.03 -13.13 -8.67
CA ALA A 357 -5.43 -13.26 -7.35
C ALA A 357 -4.48 -12.10 -7.01
N SER A 358 -4.15 -11.25 -7.98
CA SER A 358 -3.16 -10.18 -7.79
C SER A 358 -3.77 -8.88 -7.30
N LYS A 359 -2.90 -8.01 -6.77
CA LYS A 359 -3.27 -6.66 -6.30
C LYS A 359 -3.83 -5.76 -7.40
N MET A 360 -3.68 -6.13 -8.67
CA MET A 360 -4.25 -5.43 -9.82
C MET A 360 -5.79 -5.48 -9.83
N VAL A 361 -6.36 -6.60 -9.39
CA VAL A 361 -7.81 -6.85 -9.42
C VAL A 361 -8.42 -6.78 -8.02
N ASP A 362 -7.83 -7.49 -7.05
CA ASP A 362 -8.33 -7.57 -5.69
C ASP A 362 -7.19 -7.48 -4.67
N ALA A 363 -6.84 -6.25 -4.32
CA ALA A 363 -5.83 -5.98 -3.31
C ALA A 363 -6.20 -6.55 -1.93
N ALA A 364 -7.49 -6.54 -1.56
CA ALA A 364 -7.93 -7.02 -0.26
C ALA A 364 -7.68 -8.52 -0.11
N ARG A 365 -8.09 -9.31 -1.10
CA ARG A 365 -7.84 -10.76 -1.10
C ARG A 365 -6.34 -11.07 -1.12
N SER A 366 -5.58 -10.36 -1.95
CA SER A 366 -4.13 -10.56 -2.03
C SER A 366 -3.42 -10.31 -0.70
N PHE A 367 -3.81 -9.28 0.07
CA PHE A 367 -3.25 -9.05 1.41
C PHE A 367 -3.66 -10.14 2.40
N HIS A 368 -4.90 -10.65 2.35
CA HIS A 368 -5.31 -11.74 3.24
C HIS A 368 -4.58 -13.06 3.02
N ASP A 369 -4.03 -13.29 1.83
CA ASP A 369 -3.19 -14.47 1.57
C ASP A 369 -1.74 -14.27 2.04
N GLU A 370 -1.31 -13.03 2.31
CA GLU A 370 0.05 -12.66 2.75
C GLU A 370 0.20 -12.52 4.28
N PHE A 371 -0.90 -12.26 5.00
CA PHE A 371 -0.92 -11.96 6.44
C PHE A 371 -1.62 -13.02 7.29
#